data_AF-A0A317N933-F1
#
_entry.id   AF-A0A317N933-F1
#
_cell.length_a   1.000
_cell.length_b   1.000
_cell.length_c   1.000
_cell.angle_alpha   90.00
_cell.angle_beta   90.00
_cell.angle_gamma   90.00
#
_symmetry.space_group_name_H-M   'P 1'
#
loop_
_entity.id
_entity.type
_entity.pdbx_description
1 polymer ?
#
loop_
_entity_poly.entity_id
_entity_poly.type
_entity_poly.pdbx_seq_one_letter_code
_entity_poly.pdbx_strand_id
1 'polypeptide(L)'
;MLGAERDAVLRVRDAGAVDYEVLQHVLARLDLEESMIDRFDERDDEPRIEPLAGAAAADGCVHLEHAPLLRDPAGALECRACVEEGLTWVHLRMCVACGNIACCESSLGNHASGHFAATAHPVMRSVEPGEVWRWCYVDELLG
;
A
#
# COMPACT_ATOMS: atom_id res chain seq x y z
N MET A 1 5.26 16.73 -12.44
CA MET A 1 5.09 18.20 -12.45
C MET A 1 6.44 18.91 -12.55
N LEU A 2 7.44 18.52 -11.74
CA LEU A 2 8.79 19.13 -11.71
C LEU A 2 9.64 18.96 -12.98
N GLY A 3 9.49 17.85 -13.72
CA GLY A 3 10.22 17.67 -15.00
C GLY A 3 9.90 18.74 -16.06
N ALA A 4 8.63 19.17 -16.15
CA ALA A 4 8.22 20.23 -17.06
C ALA A 4 8.79 21.61 -16.65
N GLU A 5 8.99 21.83 -15.35
CA GLU A 5 9.59 23.04 -14.79
C GLU A 5 11.10 23.07 -15.06
N ARG A 6 11.80 21.94 -14.85
CA ARG A 6 13.22 21.80 -15.21
C ARG A 6 13.43 22.04 -16.71
N ASP A 7 12.60 21.48 -17.57
CA ASP A 7 12.67 21.70 -19.02
C ASP A 7 12.51 23.17 -19.40
N ALA A 8 11.66 23.91 -18.68
CA ALA A 8 11.51 25.35 -18.89
C ALA A 8 12.79 26.12 -18.48
N VAL A 9 13.41 25.76 -17.36
CA VAL A 9 14.65 26.38 -16.89
C VAL A 9 15.83 26.07 -17.82
N LEU A 10 15.91 24.85 -18.35
CA LEU A 10 16.93 24.46 -19.32
C LEU A 10 16.79 25.22 -20.65
N ARG A 11 15.56 25.42 -21.14
CA ARG A 11 15.32 26.27 -22.32
C ARG A 11 15.79 27.71 -22.11
N VAL A 12 15.58 28.26 -20.91
CA VAL A 12 16.02 29.62 -20.56
C VAL A 12 17.54 29.72 -20.45
N ARG A 13 18.20 28.69 -19.91
CA ARG A 13 19.66 28.57 -19.90
C ARG A 13 20.23 28.56 -21.32
N ASP A 14 19.69 27.69 -22.16
CA ASP A 14 20.21 27.45 -23.51
C ASP A 14 19.95 28.67 -24.42
N ALA A 15 18.95 29.50 -24.11
CA ALA A 15 18.70 30.80 -24.74
C ALA A 15 19.65 31.92 -24.27
N GLY A 16 20.43 31.70 -23.20
CA GLY A 16 21.36 32.71 -22.63
C GLY A 16 20.66 33.97 -22.11
N ALA A 17 19.36 33.90 -21.83
CA ALA A 17 18.53 35.07 -21.56
C ALA A 17 18.55 35.53 -20.08
N VAL A 18 19.19 34.78 -19.20
CA VAL A 18 19.16 34.99 -17.75
C VAL A 18 20.56 34.87 -17.16
N ASP A 19 20.82 35.66 -16.13
CA ASP A 19 22.08 35.65 -15.39
C ASP A 19 22.39 34.27 -14.79
N TYR A 20 23.66 33.90 -14.82
CA TYR A 20 24.12 32.59 -14.36
C TYR A 20 23.82 32.36 -12.87
N GLU A 21 23.94 33.36 -12.01
CA GLU A 21 23.66 33.22 -10.58
C GLU A 21 22.18 32.92 -10.30
N VAL A 22 21.29 33.58 -11.05
CA VAL A 22 19.84 33.35 -10.98
C VAL A 22 19.51 31.94 -11.44
N LEU A 23 20.13 31.48 -12.53
CA LEU A 23 19.93 30.14 -13.04
C LEU A 23 20.39 29.06 -12.04
N GLN A 24 21.56 29.24 -11.42
CA GLN A 24 22.10 28.32 -10.43
C GLN A 24 21.19 28.23 -9.19
N HIS A 25 20.65 29.37 -8.73
CA HIS A 25 19.73 29.38 -7.59
C HIS A 25 18.45 28.60 -7.87
N VAL A 26 17.87 28.77 -9.07
CA VAL A 26 16.63 28.08 -9.46
C VAL A 26 16.85 26.58 -9.63
N LEU A 27 17.94 26.18 -10.30
CA LEU A 27 18.28 24.76 -10.48
C LEU A 27 18.52 24.07 -9.12
N ALA A 28 19.28 24.69 -8.21
CA ALA A 28 19.54 24.13 -6.89
C ALA A 28 18.27 23.94 -6.05
N ARG A 29 17.26 24.81 -6.22
CA ARG A 29 15.98 24.68 -5.53
C ARG A 29 15.13 23.55 -6.10
N LEU A 30 15.09 23.41 -7.43
CA LEU A 30 14.39 22.31 -8.09
C LEU A 30 15.02 20.95 -7.75
N ASP A 31 16.35 20.85 -7.68
CA ASP A 31 17.05 19.62 -7.29
C ASP A 31 16.72 19.21 -5.84
N LEU A 32 16.62 20.18 -4.92
CA LEU A 32 16.18 19.94 -3.54
C LEU A 32 14.74 19.41 -3.48
N GLU A 33 13.84 20.01 -4.25
CA GLU A 33 12.43 19.60 -4.32
C GLU A 33 12.28 18.19 -4.93
N GLU A 34 13.05 17.85 -5.97
CA GLU A 34 13.08 16.52 -6.59
C GLU A 34 13.61 15.46 -5.61
N SER A 35 14.71 15.76 -4.90
CA SER A 35 15.31 14.82 -3.92
C SER A 35 14.43 14.52 -2.71
N MET A 36 13.49 15.40 -2.36
CA MET A 36 12.53 15.15 -1.28
C MET A 36 11.37 14.27 -1.71
N ILE A 37 11.07 14.19 -3.00
CA ILE A 37 9.98 13.41 -3.57
C ILE A 37 10.42 11.99 -3.95
N ASP A 38 11.66 11.79 -4.43
CA ASP A 38 12.18 10.44 -4.76
C ASP A 38 12.15 9.47 -3.57
N ARG A 39 12.23 9.97 -2.33
CA ARG A 39 12.08 9.14 -1.12
C ARG A 39 10.68 8.54 -0.94
N PHE A 40 9.67 9.09 -1.62
CA PHE A 40 8.28 8.63 -1.54
C PHE A 40 7.86 7.73 -2.71
N ASP A 41 8.49 7.83 -3.90
CA ASP A 41 8.10 7.05 -5.09
C ASP A 41 8.92 5.76 -5.30
N GLU A 42 10.17 5.65 -4.80
CA GLU A 42 11.02 4.46 -5.08
C GLU A 42 10.69 3.20 -4.24
N ARG A 43 9.64 3.21 -3.41
CA ARG A 43 9.39 2.12 -2.44
C ARG A 43 8.37 1.04 -2.83
N ASP A 44 7.57 1.20 -3.88
CA ASP A 44 6.36 0.36 -4.04
C ASP A 44 6.25 -0.50 -5.31
N ASP A 45 7.20 -0.48 -6.25
CA ASP A 45 6.99 -1.11 -7.58
C ASP A 45 7.59 -2.51 -7.81
N GLU A 46 8.21 -3.14 -6.80
CA GLU A 46 8.67 -4.53 -6.94
C GLU A 46 7.75 -5.46 -6.13
N PRO A 47 6.94 -6.35 -6.76
CA PRO A 47 6.14 -7.33 -6.04
C PRO A 47 7.08 -8.39 -5.45
N ARG A 48 7.66 -8.06 -4.29
CA ARG A 48 8.38 -9.02 -3.45
C ARG A 48 7.30 -9.90 -2.83
N ILE A 49 7.08 -11.07 -3.42
CA ILE A 49 6.32 -12.14 -2.76
C ILE A 49 7.20 -12.68 -1.64
N GLU A 50 7.32 -11.90 -0.56
CA GLU A 50 7.94 -12.34 0.68
C GLU A 50 6.95 -13.30 1.36
N PRO A 51 7.41 -14.48 1.83
CA PRO A 51 6.56 -15.40 2.56
C PRO A 51 5.97 -14.68 3.78
N LEU A 52 4.67 -14.84 4.01
CA LEU A 52 4.00 -14.32 5.21
C LEU A 52 4.79 -14.72 6.45
N ALA A 53 4.91 -13.80 7.42
CA ALA A 53 5.67 -14.03 8.64
C ALA A 53 5.25 -15.38 9.25
N GLY A 54 6.24 -16.26 9.46
CA GLY A 54 6.00 -17.56 10.08
C GLY A 54 5.43 -17.41 11.48
N ALA A 55 4.70 -18.42 11.94
CA ALA A 55 3.88 -18.50 13.15
C ALA A 55 4.51 -18.10 14.51
N ALA A 56 5.74 -17.59 14.56
CA ALA A 56 6.44 -17.23 15.80
C ALA A 56 5.78 -16.09 16.60
N ALA A 57 4.87 -15.30 16.01
CA ALA A 57 4.04 -14.33 16.73
C ALA A 57 2.64 -14.87 17.14
N ALA A 58 2.29 -16.08 16.71
CA ALA A 58 0.96 -16.68 16.84
C ALA A 58 0.91 -17.84 17.85
N ASP A 59 1.82 -17.88 18.83
CA ASP A 59 1.90 -18.97 19.82
C ASP A 59 0.54 -19.15 20.51
N GLY A 60 -0.19 -20.21 20.15
CA GLY A 60 -1.49 -20.58 20.74
C GLY A 60 -2.74 -20.30 19.90
N CYS A 61 -2.64 -19.70 18.71
CA CYS A 61 -3.82 -19.48 17.85
C CYS A 61 -3.99 -20.60 16.80
N VAL A 62 -4.94 -21.50 17.05
CA VAL A 62 -5.27 -22.61 16.13
C VAL A 62 -5.63 -22.11 14.73
N HIS A 63 -6.27 -20.94 14.60
CA HIS A 63 -6.69 -20.40 13.31
C HIS A 63 -5.49 -19.93 12.46
N LEU A 64 -4.50 -19.29 13.08
CA LEU A 64 -3.29 -18.82 12.40
C LEU A 64 -2.36 -19.98 12.02
N GLU A 65 -2.32 -21.02 12.85
CA GLU A 65 -1.57 -22.26 12.57
C GLU A 65 -2.15 -23.02 11.37
N HIS A 66 -3.48 -23.12 11.26
CA HIS A 66 -4.14 -23.84 10.18
C HIS A 66 -4.43 -22.98 8.94
N ALA A 67 -4.19 -21.67 9.02
CA ALA A 67 -4.44 -20.76 7.90
C ALA A 67 -3.49 -21.08 6.73
N PRO A 68 -3.98 -21.08 5.48
CA PRO A 68 -3.12 -21.19 4.31
C PRO A 68 -2.04 -20.11 4.29
N LEU A 69 -0.79 -20.50 4.05
CA LEU A 69 0.35 -19.58 3.94
C LEU A 69 0.35 -18.82 2.62
N LEU A 70 -0.24 -19.41 1.58
CA LEU A 70 -0.33 -18.84 0.24
C LEU A 70 -1.77 -18.81 -0.20
N ARG A 71 -2.18 -17.67 -0.73
CA ARG A 71 -3.50 -17.47 -1.33
C ARG A 71 -3.43 -16.37 -2.37
N ASP A 72 -4.03 -16.64 -3.53
CA ASP A 72 -4.23 -15.66 -4.58
C ASP A 72 -5.52 -14.86 -4.34
N PRO A 73 -5.53 -13.56 -4.69
CA PRO A 73 -6.72 -12.74 -4.62
C PRO A 73 -7.81 -13.29 -5.58
N ALA A 74 -9.06 -13.22 -5.14
CA ALA A 74 -10.21 -13.66 -5.95
C ALA A 74 -10.57 -12.70 -7.09
N GLY A 75 -9.90 -11.56 -7.17
CA GLY A 75 -10.15 -10.51 -8.16
C GLY A 75 -9.10 -9.40 -8.08
N ALA A 76 -9.49 -8.19 -8.51
CA ALA A 76 -8.66 -7.00 -8.40
C ALA A 76 -8.30 -6.69 -6.94
N LEU A 77 -7.16 -6.03 -6.75
CA LEU A 77 -6.68 -5.54 -5.44
C LEU A 77 -7.43 -4.26 -5.04
N GLU A 78 -8.75 -4.37 -4.90
CA GLU A 78 -9.64 -3.28 -4.53
C GLU A 78 -10.77 -3.80 -3.63
N CYS A 79 -11.31 -2.92 -2.78
CA CYS A 79 -12.52 -3.26 -2.02
C CYS A 79 -13.76 -3.00 -2.90
N ARG A 80 -14.31 -4.06 -3.50
CA ARG A 80 -15.50 -3.96 -4.37
C ARG A 80 -16.68 -3.27 -3.67
N ALA A 81 -16.91 -3.58 -2.39
CA ALA A 81 -18.01 -2.98 -1.64
C ALA A 81 -17.82 -1.46 -1.46
N CYS A 82 -16.59 -0.98 -1.19
CA CYS A 82 -16.31 0.46 -1.20
C CYS A 82 -16.59 1.09 -2.57
N VAL A 83 -16.18 0.43 -3.67
CA VAL A 83 -16.44 0.95 -5.03
C VAL A 83 -17.94 1.06 -5.31
N GLU A 84 -18.72 0.05 -4.94
CA GLU A 84 -20.19 0.04 -5.09
C GLU A 84 -20.88 1.11 -4.24
N GLU A 85 -20.37 1.36 -3.03
CA GLU A 85 -20.87 2.36 -2.10
C GLU A 85 -20.35 3.78 -2.38
N GLY A 86 -19.39 3.94 -3.29
CA GLY A 86 -18.73 5.22 -3.56
C GLY A 86 -17.82 5.70 -2.41
N LEU A 87 -17.31 4.78 -1.60
CA LEU A 87 -16.41 5.04 -0.49
C LEU A 87 -14.93 4.89 -0.90
N THR A 88 -14.07 5.57 -0.15
CA THR A 88 -12.63 5.34 -0.17
C THR A 88 -12.20 4.47 1.01
N TRP A 89 -11.04 3.82 0.88
CA TRP A 89 -10.43 3.01 1.93
C TRP A 89 -9.06 3.55 2.33
N VAL A 90 -8.61 3.14 3.51
CA VAL A 90 -7.26 3.44 4.03
C VAL A 90 -6.29 2.33 3.64
N HIS A 91 -6.59 1.10 4.04
CA HIS A 91 -5.80 -0.09 3.72
C HIS A 91 -6.71 -1.26 3.35
N LEU A 92 -6.15 -2.20 2.60
CA LEU A 92 -6.82 -3.40 2.15
C LEU A 92 -6.32 -4.64 2.91
N ARG A 93 -7.23 -5.60 3.08
CA ARG A 93 -6.94 -6.92 3.63
C ARG A 93 -7.51 -7.99 2.73
N MET A 94 -6.85 -9.14 2.71
CA MET A 94 -7.29 -10.30 1.94
C MET A 94 -7.60 -11.48 2.85
N CYS A 95 -8.74 -12.11 2.62
CA CYS A 95 -9.08 -13.37 3.28
C CYS A 95 -8.19 -14.50 2.77
N VAL A 96 -7.49 -15.19 3.67
CA VAL A 96 -6.63 -16.31 3.26
C VAL A 96 -7.43 -17.56 2.90
N ALA A 97 -8.68 -17.66 3.35
CA ALA A 97 -9.57 -18.79 3.05
C ALA A 97 -10.25 -18.68 1.67
N CYS A 98 -10.60 -17.46 1.22
CA CYS A 98 -11.37 -17.26 -0.02
C CYS A 98 -10.79 -16.22 -0.99
N GLY A 99 -9.71 -15.52 -0.63
CA GLY A 99 -9.06 -14.51 -1.48
C GLY A 99 -9.82 -13.19 -1.62
N ASN A 100 -10.90 -12.98 -0.86
CA ASN A 100 -11.68 -11.75 -0.92
C ASN A 100 -10.87 -10.55 -0.41
N ILE A 101 -10.85 -9.45 -1.16
CA ILE A 101 -10.23 -8.18 -0.79
C ILE A 101 -11.27 -7.25 -0.15
N ALA A 102 -10.96 -6.69 1.01
CA ALA A 102 -11.85 -5.81 1.75
C ALA A 102 -11.07 -4.70 2.47
N CYS A 103 -11.72 -3.54 2.68
CA CYS A 103 -11.12 -2.45 3.44
C CYS A 103 -11.03 -2.77 4.94
N CYS A 104 -9.97 -2.31 5.59
CA CYS A 104 -9.73 -2.53 7.02
C CYS A 104 -10.74 -1.79 7.92
N GLU A 105 -10.70 -2.03 9.24
CA GLU A 105 -11.60 -1.39 10.21
C GLU A 105 -11.29 0.08 10.49
N SER A 106 -10.14 0.57 10.00
CA SER A 106 -9.86 2.01 10.01
C SER A 106 -10.51 2.74 8.83
N SER A 107 -11.03 1.99 7.85
CA SER A 107 -11.76 2.55 6.70
C SER A 107 -13.23 2.72 7.07
N LEU A 108 -13.88 3.73 6.50
CA LEU A 108 -15.28 4.05 6.80
C LEU A 108 -16.23 2.85 6.60
N GLY A 109 -15.96 2.01 5.58
CA GLY A 109 -16.79 0.87 5.23
C GLY A 109 -16.64 -0.36 6.15
N ASN A 110 -15.50 -0.54 6.84
CA ASN A 110 -15.25 -1.70 7.71
C ASN A 110 -15.51 -3.07 7.05
N HIS A 111 -15.29 -3.20 5.74
CA HIS A 111 -15.75 -4.38 5.00
C HIS A 111 -15.00 -5.67 5.35
N ALA A 112 -13.78 -5.61 5.90
CA ALA A 112 -13.05 -6.79 6.33
C ALA A 112 -13.71 -7.48 7.53
N SER A 113 -14.14 -6.72 8.54
CA SER A 113 -14.90 -7.26 9.67
C SER A 113 -16.30 -7.72 9.24
N GLY A 114 -16.95 -6.98 8.33
CA GLY A 114 -18.20 -7.40 7.71
C GLY A 114 -18.08 -8.73 6.95
N HIS A 115 -16.98 -8.93 6.21
CA HIS A 115 -16.69 -10.19 5.54
C HIS A 115 -16.53 -11.34 6.54
N PHE A 116 -15.77 -11.13 7.62
CA PHE A 116 -15.65 -12.12 8.68
C PHE A 116 -17.01 -12.48 9.28
N ALA A 117 -17.83 -11.49 9.63
CA ALA A 117 -19.16 -11.72 10.21
C ALA A 117 -20.08 -12.52 9.27
N ALA A 118 -19.98 -12.30 7.95
CA ALA A 118 -20.81 -12.97 6.96
C ALA A 118 -20.35 -14.40 6.62
N THR A 119 -19.04 -14.67 6.70
CA THR A 119 -18.44 -15.94 6.20
C THR A 119 -17.83 -16.82 7.28
N ALA A 120 -17.61 -16.26 8.47
CA ALA A 120 -16.82 -16.87 9.55
C ALA A 120 -15.39 -17.26 9.14
N HIS A 121 -14.82 -16.64 8.09
CA HIS A 121 -13.41 -16.85 7.75
C HIS A 121 -12.49 -16.14 8.76
N PRO A 122 -11.76 -16.87 9.61
CA PRO A 122 -11.17 -16.30 10.81
C PRO A 122 -9.93 -15.43 10.54
N VAL A 123 -9.24 -15.67 9.43
CA VAL A 123 -7.92 -15.06 9.17
C VAL A 123 -7.95 -14.19 7.91
N MET A 124 -7.45 -12.97 8.05
CA MET A 124 -7.11 -12.07 6.96
C MET A 124 -5.61 -11.76 6.99
N ARG A 125 -5.03 -11.44 5.85
CA ARG A 125 -3.67 -10.88 5.74
C ARG A 125 -3.72 -9.44 5.24
N SER A 126 -2.68 -8.66 5.55
CA SER A 126 -2.46 -7.41 4.84
C SER A 126 -2.11 -7.67 3.37
N VAL A 127 -2.49 -6.73 2.50
CA VAL A 127 -2.02 -6.69 1.11
C VAL A 127 -1.27 -5.39 0.81
N GLU A 128 -0.93 -4.62 1.85
CA GLU A 128 -0.14 -3.41 1.71
C GLU A 128 1.32 -3.76 1.37
N PRO A 129 2.00 -2.93 0.56
CA PRO A 129 3.41 -3.13 0.24
C PRO A 129 4.28 -3.29 1.49
N GLY A 130 5.09 -4.34 1.53
CA GLY A 130 6.01 -4.62 2.64
C GLY A 130 5.36 -5.19 3.91
N GLU A 131 4.05 -5.40 3.94
CA GLU A 131 3.36 -6.00 5.08
C GLU A 131 3.11 -7.50 4.88
N VAL A 132 3.64 -8.31 5.80
CA VAL A 132 3.58 -9.79 5.74
C VAL A 132 2.80 -10.43 6.89
N TRP A 133 2.04 -9.62 7.64
CA TRP A 133 1.32 -10.07 8.84
C TRP A 133 -0.09 -10.57 8.51
N ARG A 134 -0.61 -11.39 9.44
CA ARG A 134 -1.96 -11.94 9.45
C ARG A 134 -2.69 -11.55 10.73
N TRP A 135 -4.01 -11.49 10.67
CA TRP A 135 -4.88 -11.18 11.79
C TRP A 135 -5.97 -12.24 11.91
N CYS A 136 -6.10 -12.82 13.10
CA CYS A 136 -7.22 -13.67 13.48
C CYS A 136 -8.32 -12.83 14.13
N TYR A 137 -9.51 -12.79 13.54
CA TYR A 137 -10.67 -12.10 14.12
C TYR A 137 -11.28 -12.84 15.32
N VAL A 138 -11.07 -14.16 15.43
CA VAL A 138 -11.65 -14.96 16.51
C VAL A 138 -10.85 -14.77 17.80
N ASP A 139 -9.53 -14.78 17.69
CA ASP A 139 -8.62 -14.68 18.84
C ASP A 139 -8.02 -13.27 19.01
N GLU A 140 -8.36 -12.35 18.11
CA GLU A 140 -7.81 -10.98 18.06
C GLU A 140 -6.28 -10.95 18.15
N LEU A 141 -5.63 -11.84 17.39
CA LEU A 141 -4.20 -12.07 17.44
C LEU A 141 -3.52 -11.77 16.11
N LEU A 142 -2.34 -11.14 16.18
CA LEU A 142 -1.44 -10.90 15.06
C LEU A 142 -0.49 -12.11 14.86
N GLY A 143 -0.21 -12.48 13.61
CA GLY A 143 0.76 -13.53 13.27
C GLY A 143 1.23 -13.50 11.82
#